data_AF-A0A232FB28-F1
#
_entry.id   AF-A0A232FB28-F1
#
_cell.length_a   1.000
_cell.length_b   1.000
_cell.length_c   1.000
_cell.angle_alpha   90.00
_cell.angle_beta   90.00
_cell.angle_gamma   90.00
#
_symmetry.space_group_name_H-M   'P 1'
#
loop_
_entity.id
_entity.type
_entity.pdbx_description
1 polymer ?
#
loop_
_entity_poly.entity_id
_entity_poly.type
_entity_poly.pdbx_seq_one_letter_code
_entity_poly.pdbx_strand_id
1 'polypeptide(L)'
;MNYSRMLWDMEYSQKSGHLSLFVDKAMKLLDLRQVMTEVETSVMSKVSCTACKVGAGLLQHFIKAGKGEEEILNSIFQFCVSLKIQSVRVCQGITLLMGGEVIYVLKEVEMSPAQICSFVIGDACEDVYNPLHDWEVVFPPVNKPTIKPPVSPLEGAPNFKVLHISDTHYDPYYQEGTNAECNEPLCCRLTNGPALTPSAAAGKWGDYRKCDTPKRTVDHMLNHIAATHPDIDYIIWTGDLPPHDVWNQTRDENLKILRDTVKQMVKTFPGVPIFPSLGNHESAPVNRNIT
;
A
#
# COMPACT_ATOMS: atom_id res chain seq x y z
N MET A 1 17.77 -7.15 24.35
CA MET A 1 17.69 -5.72 24.74
C MET A 1 16.61 -5.57 25.81
N ASN A 2 16.82 -4.75 26.84
CA ASN A 2 15.81 -4.50 27.87
C ASN A 2 14.88 -3.37 27.41
N TYR A 3 13.77 -3.75 26.76
CA TYR A 3 12.81 -2.83 26.13
C TYR A 3 12.23 -1.81 27.11
N SER A 4 12.05 -2.17 28.38
CA SER A 4 11.52 -1.27 29.42
C SER A 4 12.42 -0.06 29.68
N ARG A 5 13.75 -0.22 29.53
CA ARG A 5 14.71 0.88 29.71
C ARG A 5 14.65 1.87 28.54
N MET A 6 14.43 1.37 27.32
CA MET A 6 14.31 2.21 26.12
C MET A 6 13.01 3.02 26.14
N LEU A 7 11.91 2.43 26.60
CA LEU A 7 10.62 3.13 26.77
C LEU A 7 10.71 4.24 27.82
N TRP A 8 11.43 4.01 28.91
CA TRP A 8 11.71 5.02 29.94
C TRP A 8 12.53 6.21 29.40
N ASP A 9 13.59 5.93 28.64
CA ASP A 9 14.42 6.97 28.02
C ASP A 9 13.61 7.83 27.04
N MET A 10 12.66 7.22 26.30
CA MET A 10 11.76 7.92 25.37
C MET A 10 10.80 8.88 26.08
N GLU A 11 10.15 8.44 27.16
CA GLU A 11 9.20 9.29 27.90
C GLU A 11 9.92 10.49 28.55
N TYR A 12 11.15 10.26 29.03
CA TYR A 12 12.00 11.31 29.58
C TYR A 12 12.49 12.30 28.52
N SER A 13 12.92 11.83 27.34
CA SER A 13 13.35 12.70 26.23
C SER A 13 12.21 13.55 25.65
N GLN A 14 10.99 13.01 25.60
CA GLN A 14 9.80 13.75 25.16
C GLN A 14 9.42 14.85 26.17
N LYS A 15 9.54 14.58 27.48
CA LYS A 15 9.28 15.56 28.55
C LYS A 15 10.37 16.64 28.67
N SER A 16 11.61 16.36 28.28
CA SER A 16 12.77 17.25 28.49
C SER A 16 13.15 18.09 27.27
N GLY A 17 12.47 17.96 26.13
CA GLY A 17 12.79 18.72 24.90
C GLY A 17 14.08 18.29 24.20
N HIS A 18 14.71 17.18 24.63
CA HIS A 18 15.94 16.62 24.04
C HIS A 18 15.65 15.60 22.93
N LEU A 19 14.75 15.94 22.02
CA LEU A 19 14.32 15.02 20.94
C LEU A 19 15.48 14.68 19.99
N SER A 20 16.43 15.60 19.74
CA SER A 20 17.52 15.42 18.77
C SER A 20 18.52 14.31 19.15
N LEU A 21 18.93 14.23 20.43
CA LEU A 21 19.85 13.20 20.92
C LEU A 21 19.23 11.81 20.90
N PHE A 22 17.94 11.71 21.15
CA PHE A 22 17.18 10.46 20.99
C PHE A 22 17.04 10.08 19.52
N VAL A 23 16.69 11.04 18.65
CA VAL A 23 16.58 10.84 17.20
C VAL A 23 17.87 10.28 16.61
N ASP A 24 19.03 10.85 16.95
CA ASP A 24 20.32 10.35 16.46
C ASP A 24 20.61 8.92 16.94
N LYS A 25 20.23 8.60 18.17
CA LYS A 25 20.41 7.26 18.73
C LYS A 25 19.45 6.26 18.12
N ALA A 26 18.17 6.61 17.94
CA ALA A 26 17.14 5.79 17.32
C ALA A 26 17.41 5.53 15.83
N MET A 27 17.80 6.58 15.08
CA MET A 27 18.24 6.47 13.68
C MET A 27 19.39 5.48 13.50
N LYS A 28 20.33 5.47 14.46
CA LYS A 28 21.49 4.56 14.45
C LYS A 28 21.17 3.16 14.95
N LEU A 29 20.19 3.01 15.85
CA LEU A 29 19.83 1.72 16.46
C LEU A 29 18.86 0.90 15.61
N LEU A 30 18.00 1.55 14.83
CA LEU A 30 16.97 0.93 14.00
C LEU A 30 17.29 0.94 12.50
N ASP A 31 18.43 1.54 12.11
CA ASP A 31 18.83 1.76 10.71
C ASP A 31 17.64 2.15 9.81
N LEU A 32 16.98 3.25 10.16
CA LEU A 32 15.72 3.65 9.53
C LEU A 32 15.86 3.94 8.03
N ARG A 33 17.07 4.24 7.55
CA ARG A 33 17.33 4.35 6.10
C ARG A 33 17.21 3.01 5.40
N GLN A 34 17.81 1.97 5.98
CA GLN A 34 17.63 0.62 5.49
C GLN A 34 16.16 0.21 5.56
N VAL A 35 15.46 0.44 6.69
CA VAL A 35 14.02 0.14 6.82
C VAL A 35 13.21 0.81 5.71
N MET A 36 13.44 2.09 5.44
CA MET A 36 12.75 2.79 4.35
C MET A 36 13.02 2.17 2.98
N THR A 37 14.25 1.74 2.73
CA THR A 37 14.63 1.10 1.47
C THR A 37 13.98 -0.29 1.33
N GLU A 38 13.92 -1.04 2.43
CA GLU A 38 13.24 -2.34 2.49
C GLU A 38 11.74 -2.18 2.24
N VAL A 39 11.08 -1.19 2.86
CA VAL A 39 9.65 -0.89 2.63
C VAL A 39 9.39 -0.51 1.17
N GLU A 40 10.27 0.31 0.58
CA GLU A 40 10.14 0.70 -0.82
C GLU A 40 10.33 -0.46 -1.79
N THR A 41 11.20 -1.41 -1.48
CA THR A 41 11.49 -2.56 -2.34
C THR A 41 10.61 -3.78 -2.03
N SER A 42 9.83 -3.72 -0.95
CA SER A 42 9.10 -4.86 -0.36
C SER A 42 10.00 -6.05 -0.01
N VAL A 43 11.31 -5.82 0.17
CA VAL A 43 12.28 -6.85 0.57
C VAL A 43 12.67 -6.60 2.02
N MET A 44 11.92 -7.20 2.94
CA MET A 44 12.11 -7.01 4.38
C MET A 44 13.31 -7.78 4.93
N SER A 45 13.92 -7.25 6.00
CA SER A 45 14.95 -7.95 6.79
C SER A 45 14.66 -7.92 8.30
N LYS A 46 15.58 -8.51 9.07
CA LYS A 46 15.57 -8.45 10.54
C LYS A 46 15.63 -7.01 11.08
N VAL A 47 16.15 -6.06 10.30
CA VAL A 47 16.18 -4.63 10.67
C VAL A 47 14.77 -4.07 10.68
N SER A 48 14.01 -4.22 9.59
CA SER A 48 12.59 -3.85 9.55
C SER A 48 11.77 -4.58 10.61
N CYS A 49 12.07 -5.86 10.86
CA CYS A 49 11.41 -6.59 11.95
C CYS A 49 11.64 -5.94 13.32
N THR A 50 12.88 -5.54 13.62
CA THR A 50 13.24 -4.88 14.87
C THR A 50 12.52 -3.53 15.00
N ALA A 51 12.53 -2.73 13.94
CA ALA A 51 11.84 -1.45 13.90
C ALA A 51 10.32 -1.60 14.11
N CYS A 52 9.70 -2.59 13.46
CA CYS A 52 8.30 -2.92 13.69
C CYS A 52 8.03 -3.31 15.15
N LYS A 53 8.81 -4.23 15.74
CA LYS A 53 8.58 -4.69 17.13
C LYS A 53 8.65 -3.52 18.11
N VAL A 54 9.57 -2.59 17.90
CA VAL A 54 9.71 -1.37 18.70
C VAL A 54 8.51 -0.43 18.50
N GLY A 55 8.13 -0.17 17.25
CA GLY A 55 7.00 0.72 16.92
C GLY A 55 5.68 0.18 17.46
N ALA A 56 5.38 -1.09 17.21
CA ALA A 56 4.18 -1.78 17.70
C ALA A 56 4.14 -1.79 19.24
N GLY A 57 5.26 -2.11 19.90
CA GLY A 57 5.36 -2.10 21.36
C GLY A 57 5.13 -0.71 21.97
N LEU A 58 5.67 0.34 21.36
CA LEU A 58 5.46 1.72 21.80
C LEU A 58 4.00 2.14 21.63
N LEU A 59 3.40 1.85 20.48
CA LEU A 59 2.01 2.22 20.21
C LEU A 59 1.06 1.50 21.17
N GLN A 60 1.26 0.20 21.40
CA GLN A 60 0.52 -0.56 22.40
C GLN A 60 0.71 -0.02 23.83
N HIS A 61 1.93 0.41 24.17
CA HIS A 61 2.18 1.03 25.47
C HIS A 61 1.38 2.33 25.64
N PHE A 62 1.36 3.20 24.63
CA PHE A 62 0.55 4.43 24.66
C PHE A 62 -0.95 4.15 24.80
N ILE A 63 -1.46 3.15 24.07
CA ILE A 63 -2.87 2.73 24.19
C ILE A 63 -3.17 2.20 25.59
N LYS A 64 -2.33 1.29 26.13
CA LYS A 64 -2.51 0.70 27.47
C LYS A 64 -2.34 1.71 28.61
N ALA A 65 -1.54 2.75 28.40
CA ALA A 65 -1.39 3.86 29.34
C ALA A 65 -2.58 4.83 29.35
N GLY A 66 -3.58 4.63 28.48
CA GLY A 66 -4.79 5.46 28.42
C GLY A 66 -4.57 6.83 27.77
N LYS A 67 -3.52 6.98 26.93
CA LYS A 67 -3.30 8.22 26.18
C LYS A 67 -4.46 8.48 25.21
N GLY A 68 -4.83 9.75 25.07
CA GLY A 68 -5.85 10.18 24.12
C GLY A 68 -5.42 9.91 22.68
N GLU A 69 -6.37 9.62 21.79
CA GLU A 69 -6.09 9.31 20.37
C GLU A 69 -5.32 10.44 19.69
N GLU A 70 -5.73 11.70 19.90
CA GLU A 70 -5.03 12.87 19.36
C GLU A 70 -3.57 12.97 19.83
N GLU A 71 -3.29 12.62 21.09
CA GLU A 71 -1.91 12.61 21.62
C GLU A 71 -1.06 11.53 20.95
N ILE A 72 -1.65 10.35 20.69
CA ILE A 72 -1.01 9.26 19.98
C ILE A 72 -0.73 9.64 18.52
N LEU A 73 -1.73 10.19 17.82
CA LEU A 73 -1.59 10.66 16.44
C LEU A 73 -0.51 11.75 16.33
N ASN A 74 -0.53 12.75 17.22
CA ASN A 74 0.51 13.78 17.24
C ASN A 74 1.90 13.16 17.48
N SER A 75 2.01 12.17 18.37
CA SER A 75 3.28 11.47 18.60
C SER A 75 3.76 10.74 17.33
N ILE A 76 2.87 10.00 16.64
CA ILE A 76 3.18 9.32 15.36
C ILE A 76 3.68 10.32 14.31
N PHE A 77 2.96 11.43 14.13
CA PHE A 77 3.35 12.50 13.21
C PHE A 77 4.74 13.07 13.55
N GLN A 78 4.98 13.42 14.82
CA GLN A 78 6.26 13.96 15.27
C GLN A 78 7.41 12.96 15.08
N PHE A 79 7.19 11.67 15.34
CA PHE A 79 8.19 10.63 15.05
C PHE A 79 8.52 10.58 13.56
N CYS A 80 7.50 10.55 12.69
CA CYS A 80 7.69 10.50 11.24
C CYS A 80 8.55 11.67 10.72
N VAL A 81 8.22 12.89 11.14
CA VAL A 81 8.93 14.11 10.72
C VAL A 81 10.33 14.18 11.35
N SER A 82 10.46 13.92 12.65
CA SER A 82 11.74 14.05 13.37
C SER A 82 12.78 13.03 12.89
N LEU A 83 12.33 11.83 12.54
CA LEU A 83 13.17 10.76 11.99
C LEU A 83 13.38 10.89 10.47
N LYS A 84 12.78 11.90 9.83
CA LYS A 84 12.86 12.14 8.37
C LYS A 84 12.46 10.91 7.55
N ILE A 85 11.41 10.22 8.01
CA ILE A 85 10.86 9.02 7.35
C ILE A 85 10.25 9.42 6.00
N GLN A 86 9.44 10.48 6.00
CA GLN A 86 8.80 11.03 4.81
C GLN A 86 8.69 12.56 4.91
N SER A 87 8.22 13.21 3.84
CA SER A 87 7.94 14.64 3.86
C SER A 87 6.83 14.98 4.88
N VAL A 88 6.81 16.23 5.37
CA VAL A 88 5.85 16.67 6.40
C VAL A 88 4.41 16.41 5.97
N ARG A 89 4.08 16.68 4.70
CA ARG A 89 2.72 16.46 4.18
C ARG A 89 2.35 14.98 4.09
N VAL A 90 3.30 14.11 3.74
CA VAL A 90 3.08 12.66 3.68
C VAL A 90 2.89 12.11 5.10
N CYS A 91 3.76 12.49 6.04
CA CYS A 91 3.64 12.13 7.45
C CYS A 91 2.28 12.55 8.03
N GLN A 92 1.85 13.78 7.75
CA GLN A 92 0.55 14.28 8.21
C GLN A 92 -0.60 13.49 7.60
N GLY A 93 -0.59 13.30 6.27
CA GLY A 93 -1.64 12.60 5.54
C GLY A 93 -1.83 11.15 5.99
N ILE A 94 -0.73 10.39 6.06
CA ILE A 94 -0.76 9.02 6.58
C ILE A 94 -1.28 8.99 8.02
N THR A 95 -0.79 9.87 8.89
CA THR A 95 -1.22 9.88 10.30
C THR A 95 -2.74 10.11 10.41
N LEU A 96 -3.29 11.03 9.63
CA LEU A 96 -4.71 11.36 9.66
C LEU A 96 -5.59 10.26 9.05
N LEU A 97 -5.14 9.62 7.96
CA LEU A 97 -5.94 8.59 7.27
C LEU A 97 -5.80 7.20 7.91
N MET A 98 -4.60 6.83 8.37
CA MET A 98 -4.30 5.49 8.91
C MET A 98 -4.35 5.41 10.42
N GLY A 99 -3.91 6.47 11.12
CA GLY A 99 -3.59 6.36 12.54
C GLY A 99 -4.78 5.93 13.39
N GLY A 100 -5.97 6.46 13.12
CA GLY A 100 -7.20 6.07 13.81
C GLY A 100 -7.57 4.60 13.61
N GLU A 101 -7.45 4.08 12.38
CA GLU A 101 -7.73 2.67 12.07
C GLU A 101 -6.74 1.74 12.78
N VAL A 102 -5.45 2.07 12.78
CA VAL A 102 -4.43 1.29 13.48
C VAL A 102 -4.68 1.29 14.99
N ILE A 103 -5.01 2.45 15.58
CA ILE A 103 -5.33 2.57 17.00
C ILE A 103 -6.56 1.75 17.35
N TYR A 104 -7.60 1.79 16.50
CA TYR A 104 -8.81 0.99 16.67
C TYR A 104 -8.50 -0.52 16.66
N VAL A 105 -7.81 -1.02 15.63
CA VAL A 105 -7.45 -2.44 15.52
C VAL A 105 -6.62 -2.90 16.73
N LEU A 106 -5.64 -2.11 17.17
CA LEU A 106 -4.80 -2.46 18.32
C LEU A 106 -5.53 -2.39 19.68
N LYS A 107 -6.70 -1.74 19.76
CA LYS A 107 -7.57 -1.79 20.94
C LYS A 107 -8.45 -3.04 20.94
N GLU A 108 -8.87 -3.50 19.76
CA GLU A 108 -9.78 -4.64 19.61
C GLU A 108 -9.06 -6.00 19.54
N VAL A 109 -7.80 -6.01 19.12
CA VAL A 109 -7.03 -7.24 18.90
C VAL A 109 -5.93 -7.42 19.94
N GLU A 110 -5.96 -8.54 20.65
CA GLU A 110 -4.92 -8.92 21.61
C GLU A 110 -3.79 -9.70 20.91
N MET A 111 -2.77 -8.98 20.46
CA MET A 111 -1.54 -9.56 19.88
C MET A 111 -0.31 -8.94 20.52
N SER A 112 0.76 -9.72 20.70
CA SER A 112 2.06 -9.17 21.08
C SER A 112 2.73 -8.41 19.92
N PRO A 113 3.68 -7.50 20.17
CA PRO A 113 4.45 -6.86 19.11
C PRO A 113 5.15 -7.86 18.18
N ALA A 114 5.55 -9.02 18.71
CA ALA A 114 6.17 -10.07 17.92
C ALA A 114 5.17 -10.73 16.96
N GLN A 115 3.95 -11.01 17.41
CA GLN A 115 2.87 -11.54 16.56
C GLN A 115 2.44 -10.51 15.50
N ILE A 116 2.29 -9.24 15.87
CA ILE A 116 1.95 -8.16 14.92
C ILE A 116 3.00 -8.10 13.81
N CYS A 117 4.28 -8.07 14.17
CA CYS A 117 5.34 -7.94 13.19
C CYS A 117 5.58 -9.22 12.40
N SER A 118 5.36 -10.40 12.99
CA SER A 118 5.32 -11.67 12.24
C SER A 118 4.25 -11.62 11.15
N PHE A 119 3.04 -11.14 11.47
CA PHE A 119 1.94 -10.99 10.51
C PHE A 119 2.22 -9.94 9.43
N VAL A 120 2.76 -8.77 9.79
CA VAL A 120 2.96 -7.65 8.86
C VAL A 120 4.19 -7.82 7.97
N ILE A 121 5.29 -8.35 8.51
CA ILE A 121 6.59 -8.44 7.82
C ILE A 121 6.86 -9.85 7.24
N GLY A 122 6.21 -10.89 7.76
CA GLY A 122 6.40 -12.27 7.33
C GLY A 122 7.76 -12.85 7.74
N ASP A 123 8.35 -13.68 6.87
CA ASP A 123 9.54 -14.50 7.14
C ASP A 123 10.80 -13.73 7.59
N ALA A 124 10.87 -12.42 7.34
CA ALA A 124 11.94 -11.58 7.86
C ALA A 124 11.84 -11.34 9.37
N CYS A 125 10.66 -11.59 9.96
CA CYS A 125 10.42 -11.73 11.38
C CYS A 125 10.42 -13.19 11.84
N GLU A 126 10.31 -13.39 13.16
CA GLU A 126 10.07 -14.73 13.71
C GLU A 126 8.68 -15.22 13.30
N ASP A 127 8.53 -16.52 13.02
CA ASP A 127 7.23 -17.17 12.89
C ASP A 127 6.64 -17.34 14.30
N VAL A 128 5.77 -16.42 14.69
CA VAL A 128 5.19 -16.39 16.03
C VAL A 128 3.77 -16.92 15.94
N TYR A 129 3.59 -18.11 16.50
CA TYR A 129 2.29 -18.77 16.56
C TYR A 129 1.19 -17.83 17.09
N ASN A 130 0.06 -17.80 16.37
CA ASN A 130 -1.15 -17.12 16.79
C ASN A 130 -2.34 -18.06 16.56
N PRO A 131 -3.04 -18.53 17.61
CA PRO A 131 -4.17 -19.44 17.45
C PRO A 131 -5.33 -18.82 16.67
N LEU A 132 -5.42 -17.48 16.57
CA LEU A 132 -6.41 -16.81 15.73
C LEU A 132 -6.16 -17.01 14.22
N HIS A 133 -4.97 -17.46 13.83
CA HIS A 133 -4.63 -17.75 12.44
C HIS A 133 -4.94 -19.20 12.05
N ASP A 134 -5.25 -20.07 13.01
CA ASP A 134 -5.62 -21.46 12.76
C ASP A 134 -7.13 -21.56 12.54
N TRP A 135 -7.54 -21.69 11.29
CA TRP A 135 -8.93 -21.90 10.93
C TRP A 135 -9.03 -22.98 9.84
N GLU A 136 -10.12 -23.74 9.89
CA GLU A 136 -10.39 -24.80 8.94
C GLU A 136 -11.62 -24.48 8.10
N VAL A 137 -11.54 -24.79 6.80
CA VAL A 137 -12.71 -24.77 5.92
C VAL A 137 -13.27 -26.18 5.86
N VAL A 138 -14.49 -26.34 6.38
CA VAL A 138 -15.20 -27.61 6.27
C VAL A 138 -15.62 -27.82 4.82
N PHE A 139 -15.05 -28.85 4.19
CA PHE A 139 -15.48 -29.26 2.86
C PHE A 139 -16.82 -30.01 2.94
N PRO A 140 -17.68 -29.88 1.91
CA PRO A 140 -18.88 -30.69 1.80
C PRO A 140 -18.55 -32.21 1.90
N PRO A 141 -19.44 -33.03 2.49
CA PRO A 141 -19.20 -34.46 2.74
C PRO A 141 -19.39 -35.31 1.47
N VAL A 142 -18.78 -34.88 0.37
CA VAL A 142 -18.76 -35.58 -0.91
C VAL A 142 -17.35 -36.06 -1.19
N ASN A 143 -17.24 -37.33 -1.59
CA ASN A 143 -15.96 -37.92 -1.94
C ASN A 143 -15.31 -37.13 -3.09
N LYS A 144 -14.02 -36.80 -2.93
CA LYS A 144 -13.23 -36.19 -3.98
C LYS A 144 -13.26 -37.10 -5.22
N PRO A 145 -13.70 -36.61 -6.39
CA PRO A 145 -13.68 -37.40 -7.62
C PRO A 145 -12.26 -37.86 -7.98
N THR A 146 -12.14 -38.99 -8.68
CA THR A 146 -10.85 -39.43 -9.23
C THR A 146 -10.28 -38.35 -10.13
N ILE A 147 -9.02 -37.96 -9.89
CA ILE A 147 -8.34 -36.92 -10.68
C ILE A 147 -8.18 -37.44 -12.11
N LYS A 148 -8.79 -36.74 -13.06
CA LYS A 148 -8.60 -36.97 -14.49
C LYS A 148 -7.66 -35.87 -15.00
N PRO A 149 -6.49 -36.21 -15.56
CA PRO A 149 -5.60 -35.19 -16.10
C PRO A 149 -6.30 -34.44 -17.25
N PRO A 150 -6.00 -33.15 -17.44
CA PRO A 150 -6.51 -32.41 -18.59
C PRO A 150 -6.10 -33.11 -19.88
N VAL A 151 -7.04 -33.30 -20.80
CA VAL A 151 -6.77 -33.82 -22.13
C VAL A 151 -6.46 -32.63 -23.03
N SER A 152 -5.39 -32.73 -23.84
CA SER A 152 -5.08 -31.69 -24.82
C SER A 152 -6.27 -31.45 -25.75
N PRO A 153 -6.58 -30.19 -26.10
CA PRO A 153 -7.62 -29.89 -27.07
C PRO A 153 -7.37 -30.62 -28.39
N LEU A 154 -8.43 -31.09 -29.04
CA LEU A 154 -8.36 -31.63 -30.39
C LEU A 154 -7.92 -30.53 -31.36
N GLU A 155 -7.27 -30.92 -32.45
CA GLU A 155 -6.92 -30.00 -33.54
C GLU A 155 -8.20 -29.32 -34.07
N GLY A 156 -8.17 -27.98 -34.15
CA GLY A 156 -9.33 -27.19 -34.58
C GLY A 156 -10.40 -26.94 -33.52
N ALA A 157 -10.19 -27.33 -32.26
CA ALA A 157 -11.09 -26.97 -31.17
C ALA A 157 -11.22 -25.43 -31.04
N PRO A 158 -12.43 -24.91 -30.73
CA PRO A 158 -12.62 -23.48 -30.51
C PRO A 158 -11.83 -23.01 -29.28
N ASN A 159 -11.32 -21.77 -29.34
CA ASN A 159 -10.57 -21.14 -28.27
C ASN A 159 -11.27 -19.86 -27.81
N PHE A 160 -11.07 -19.50 -26.55
CA PHE A 160 -11.40 -18.19 -26.04
C PHE A 160 -10.19 -17.27 -26.10
N LYS A 161 -10.40 -16.01 -26.51
CA LYS A 161 -9.44 -14.92 -26.34
C LYS A 161 -9.85 -14.09 -25.14
N VAL A 162 -9.00 -14.15 -24.11
CA VAL A 162 -9.25 -13.49 -22.83
C VAL A 162 -8.29 -12.31 -22.68
N LEU A 163 -8.84 -11.12 -22.48
CA LEU A 163 -8.05 -9.96 -22.08
C LEU A 163 -7.94 -9.93 -20.55
N HIS A 164 -6.73 -9.80 -20.03
CA HIS A 164 -6.50 -9.57 -18.60
C HIS A 164 -5.87 -8.19 -18.41
N ILE A 165 -6.55 -7.32 -17.67
CA ILE A 165 -6.04 -6.01 -17.24
C ILE A 165 -5.93 -5.99 -15.71
N SER A 166 -4.86 -5.40 -15.19
CA SER A 166 -4.61 -5.23 -13.77
C SER A 166 -3.80 -3.96 -13.53
N ASP A 167 -3.86 -3.41 -12.30
CA ASP A 167 -2.91 -2.43 -11.76
C ASP A 167 -2.72 -1.20 -12.68
N THR A 168 -3.84 -0.69 -13.22
CA THR A 168 -3.75 0.46 -14.12
C THR A 168 -3.22 1.71 -13.43
N HIS A 169 -3.46 1.82 -12.11
CA HIS A 169 -3.10 2.97 -11.27
C HIS A 169 -3.21 4.29 -12.04
N TYR A 170 -4.44 4.62 -12.41
CA TYR A 170 -4.71 5.83 -13.16
C TYR A 170 -4.53 7.04 -12.24
N ASP A 171 -3.51 7.85 -12.54
CA ASP A 171 -3.28 9.11 -11.84
C ASP A 171 -3.95 10.28 -12.59
N PRO A 172 -5.08 10.82 -12.07
CA PRO A 172 -5.72 11.99 -12.66
C PRO A 172 -4.89 13.27 -12.53
N TYR A 173 -3.86 13.27 -11.68
CA TYR A 173 -3.02 14.43 -11.39
C TYR A 173 -1.62 14.35 -11.99
N TYR A 174 -1.31 13.30 -12.76
CA TYR A 174 -0.03 13.19 -13.47
C TYR A 174 0.15 14.37 -14.43
N GLN A 175 1.32 15.00 -14.38
CA GLN A 175 1.67 16.14 -15.19
C GLN A 175 3.07 15.99 -15.79
N GLU A 176 3.12 15.87 -17.12
CA GLU A 176 4.36 15.91 -17.92
C GLU A 176 5.21 17.13 -17.57
N GLY A 177 6.53 16.94 -17.46
CA GLY A 177 7.50 18.00 -17.15
C GLY A 177 7.68 18.32 -15.67
N THR A 178 6.85 17.78 -14.77
CA THR A 178 7.01 17.97 -13.32
C THR A 178 8.13 17.11 -12.75
N ASN A 179 8.48 17.35 -11.49
CA ASN A 179 9.55 16.63 -10.82
C ASN A 179 9.17 15.15 -10.58
N ALA A 180 9.90 14.24 -11.21
CA ALA A 180 9.79 12.81 -11.00
C ALA A 180 10.78 12.27 -9.93
N GLU A 181 11.62 13.13 -9.37
CA GLU A 181 12.59 12.84 -8.28
C GLU A 181 12.23 13.64 -7.02
N CYS A 182 11.01 13.44 -6.52
CA CYS A 182 10.40 14.30 -5.50
C CYS A 182 10.65 13.88 -4.04
N ASN A 183 11.39 12.79 -3.79
CA ASN A 183 11.61 12.20 -2.46
C ASN A 183 10.30 11.92 -1.69
N GLU A 184 9.25 11.52 -2.41
CA GLU A 184 7.98 11.05 -1.84
C GLU A 184 7.58 9.73 -2.51
N PRO A 185 6.58 9.00 -1.96
CA PRO A 185 6.19 7.71 -2.52
C PRO A 185 5.53 7.81 -3.90
N LEU A 186 4.97 8.97 -4.27
CA LEU A 186 4.44 9.28 -5.59
C LEU A 186 4.86 10.69 -6.04
N CYS A 187 5.41 10.77 -7.25
CA CYS A 187 5.92 11.96 -7.92
C CYS A 187 5.14 12.23 -9.23
N CYS A 188 5.71 13.04 -10.12
CA CYS A 188 5.13 13.39 -11.43
C CYS A 188 3.80 14.16 -11.35
N ARG A 189 3.51 14.83 -10.24
CA ARG A 189 2.35 15.72 -10.10
C ARG A 189 2.79 17.17 -9.94
N LEU A 190 1.88 18.09 -10.22
CA LEU A 190 2.09 19.53 -9.99
C LEU A 190 2.53 19.85 -8.55
N THR A 191 2.01 19.10 -7.58
CA THR A 191 2.35 19.24 -6.16
C THR A 191 3.80 18.91 -5.84
N ASN A 192 4.52 18.22 -6.72
CA ASN A 192 5.94 17.89 -6.57
C ASN A 192 6.87 19.00 -7.13
N GLY A 193 6.29 20.04 -7.73
CA GLY A 193 7.03 21.16 -8.30
C GLY A 193 7.60 20.89 -9.71
N PRO A 194 8.22 21.91 -10.33
CA PRO A 194 8.87 21.75 -11.62
C PRO A 194 10.15 20.89 -11.47
N ALA A 195 10.50 20.16 -12.53
CA ALA A 195 11.77 19.46 -12.56
C ALA A 195 12.95 20.43 -12.53
N LEU A 196 13.96 20.13 -11.70
CA LEU A 196 15.17 20.96 -11.58
C LEU A 196 16.10 20.83 -12.80
N THR A 197 16.02 19.71 -13.51
CA THR A 197 16.78 19.44 -14.73
C THR A 197 15.88 18.76 -15.75
N PRO A 198 16.22 18.81 -17.06
CA PRO A 198 15.48 18.07 -18.08
C PRO A 198 15.42 16.56 -17.84
N SER A 199 16.44 15.97 -17.20
CA SER A 199 16.43 14.54 -16.86
C SER A 199 15.53 14.20 -15.67
N ALA A 200 15.29 15.16 -14.77
CA ALA A 200 14.36 15.01 -13.64
C ALA A 200 12.87 15.15 -14.04
N ALA A 201 12.61 15.50 -15.30
CA ALA A 201 11.27 15.78 -15.80
C ALA A 201 10.46 14.51 -16.05
N ALA A 202 9.22 14.52 -15.58
CA ALA A 202 8.23 13.49 -15.85
C ALA A 202 7.96 13.36 -17.36
N GLY A 203 8.02 12.13 -17.86
CA GLY A 203 7.82 11.84 -19.28
C GLY A 203 6.40 12.13 -19.79
N LYS A 204 6.26 12.17 -21.12
CA LYS A 204 4.96 12.41 -21.77
C LYS A 204 3.95 11.30 -21.50
N TRP A 205 4.38 10.04 -21.46
CA TRP A 205 3.53 8.85 -21.44
C TRP A 205 3.60 8.07 -20.12
N GLY A 206 4.22 8.65 -19.10
CA GLY A 206 4.64 7.95 -17.90
C GLY A 206 6.13 8.17 -17.64
N ASP A 207 6.60 7.66 -16.51
CA ASP A 207 7.98 7.79 -16.06
C ASP A 207 8.43 6.50 -15.38
N TYR A 208 9.74 6.18 -15.43
CA TYR A 208 10.29 4.96 -14.84
C TYR A 208 10.57 5.07 -13.33
N ARG A 209 10.34 6.25 -12.73
CA ARG A 209 10.51 6.51 -11.29
C ARG A 209 9.19 6.26 -10.54
N LYS A 210 9.06 6.81 -9.33
CA LYS A 210 7.89 6.69 -8.44
C LYS A 210 6.71 7.50 -8.98
N CYS A 211 6.14 7.07 -10.11
CA CYS A 211 5.04 7.75 -10.77
C CYS A 211 4.01 6.74 -11.27
N ASP A 212 2.74 7.13 -11.21
CA ASP A 212 1.63 6.34 -11.71
C ASP A 212 1.25 6.72 -13.15
N THR A 213 0.24 6.06 -13.70
CA THR A 213 -0.06 6.11 -15.13
C THR A 213 -0.92 7.32 -15.49
N PRO A 214 -0.47 8.19 -16.42
CA PRO A 214 -1.31 9.29 -16.88
C PRO A 214 -2.48 8.80 -17.73
N LYS A 215 -3.58 9.56 -17.69
CA LYS A 215 -4.81 9.26 -18.46
C LYS A 215 -4.56 8.88 -19.91
N ARG A 216 -3.69 9.65 -20.59
CA ARG A 216 -3.36 9.42 -22.01
C ARG A 216 -2.80 8.03 -22.29
N THR A 217 -2.05 7.45 -21.36
CA THR A 217 -1.44 6.13 -21.53
C THR A 217 -2.50 5.05 -21.35
N VAL A 218 -3.36 5.18 -20.32
CA VAL A 218 -4.52 4.30 -20.14
C VAL A 218 -5.45 4.37 -21.37
N ASP A 219 -5.79 5.57 -21.82
CA ASP A 219 -6.64 5.79 -23.01
C ASP A 219 -6.02 5.16 -24.26
N HIS A 220 -4.72 5.39 -24.49
CA HIS A 220 -4.03 4.85 -25.66
C HIS A 220 -3.97 3.32 -25.63
N MET A 221 -3.67 2.73 -24.47
CA MET A 221 -3.66 1.28 -24.27
C MET A 221 -5.04 0.68 -24.58
N LEU A 222 -6.10 1.19 -23.94
CA LEU A 222 -7.44 0.64 -24.09
C LEU A 222 -7.96 0.79 -25.54
N ASN A 223 -7.73 1.94 -26.17
CA ASN A 223 -8.11 2.17 -27.57
C ASN A 223 -7.34 1.24 -28.53
N HIS A 224 -6.04 1.03 -28.29
CA HIS A 224 -5.25 0.13 -29.10
C HIS A 224 -5.72 -1.31 -28.98
N ILE A 225 -6.01 -1.78 -27.76
CA ILE A 225 -6.55 -3.13 -27.53
C ILE A 225 -7.89 -3.30 -28.27
N ALA A 226 -8.82 -2.36 -28.11
CA ALA A 226 -10.12 -2.44 -28.78
C ALA A 226 -10.02 -2.44 -30.32
N ALA A 227 -9.06 -1.71 -30.88
CA ALA A 227 -8.84 -1.68 -32.33
C ALA A 227 -8.16 -2.96 -32.87
N THR A 228 -7.19 -3.50 -32.12
CA THR A 228 -6.36 -4.65 -32.57
C THR A 228 -7.00 -6.00 -32.24
N HIS A 229 -7.80 -6.06 -31.19
CA HIS A 229 -8.42 -7.28 -30.69
C HIS A 229 -9.95 -7.13 -30.59
N PRO A 230 -10.66 -6.95 -31.72
CA PRO A 230 -12.12 -6.88 -31.74
C PRO A 230 -12.80 -8.22 -31.43
N ASP A 231 -12.02 -9.30 -31.36
CA ASP A 231 -12.44 -10.69 -31.16
C ASP A 231 -12.15 -11.19 -29.72
N ILE A 232 -12.12 -10.28 -28.74
CA ILE A 232 -12.06 -10.65 -27.32
C ILE A 232 -13.41 -11.23 -26.89
N ASP A 233 -13.38 -12.41 -26.28
CA ASP A 233 -14.59 -13.08 -25.79
C ASP A 233 -15.03 -12.56 -24.41
N TYR A 234 -14.08 -12.27 -23.52
CA TYR A 234 -14.34 -11.64 -22.23
C TYR A 234 -13.07 -11.03 -21.60
N ILE A 235 -13.28 -10.20 -20.59
CA ILE A 235 -12.22 -9.46 -19.88
C ILE A 235 -12.18 -9.88 -18.41
N ILE A 236 -11.00 -10.23 -17.92
CA ILE A 236 -10.67 -10.32 -16.50
C ILE A 236 -10.02 -9.01 -16.09
N TRP A 237 -10.53 -8.37 -15.03
CA TRP A 237 -10.05 -7.06 -14.60
C TRP A 237 -9.77 -7.02 -13.10
N THR A 238 -8.51 -7.10 -12.70
CA THR A 238 -8.15 -7.45 -11.32
C THR A 238 -7.90 -6.29 -10.36
N GLY A 239 -8.45 -5.11 -10.63
CA GLY A 239 -8.45 -3.98 -9.69
C GLY A 239 -7.18 -3.12 -9.71
N ASP A 240 -6.91 -2.45 -8.59
CA ASP A 240 -5.83 -1.48 -8.39
C ASP A 240 -5.89 -0.29 -9.37
N LEU A 241 -6.98 0.47 -9.22
CA LEU A 241 -7.30 1.61 -10.09
C LEU A 241 -6.81 2.95 -9.55
N PRO A 242 -7.01 3.28 -8.25
CA PRO A 242 -6.51 4.53 -7.69
C PRO A 242 -4.98 4.57 -7.64
N PRO A 243 -4.37 5.76 -7.70
CA PRO A 243 -2.92 5.92 -7.63
C PRO A 243 -2.37 5.67 -6.21
N HIS A 244 -1.05 5.67 -6.08
CA HIS A 244 -0.28 5.45 -4.86
C HIS A 244 -0.14 6.72 -3.98
N ASP A 245 -1.08 7.66 -4.08
CA ASP A 245 -1.16 8.85 -3.23
C ASP A 245 -1.87 8.59 -1.90
N VAL A 246 -1.60 7.44 -1.29
CA VAL A 246 -2.33 6.86 -0.14
C VAL A 246 -2.39 7.74 1.12
N TRP A 247 -1.57 8.80 1.18
CA TRP A 247 -1.59 9.81 2.24
C TRP A 247 -2.58 10.95 1.98
N ASN A 248 -3.15 11.03 0.78
CA ASN A 248 -4.03 12.10 0.34
C ASN A 248 -5.18 11.54 -0.51
N GLN A 249 -5.89 10.55 0.04
CA GLN A 249 -7.05 9.94 -0.57
C GLN A 249 -8.31 10.19 0.24
N THR A 250 -9.42 10.34 -0.47
CA THR A 250 -10.76 10.35 0.12
C THR A 250 -11.62 9.25 -0.49
N ARG A 251 -12.64 8.80 0.26
CA ARG A 251 -13.62 7.84 -0.26
C ARG A 251 -14.28 8.33 -1.55
N ASP A 252 -14.61 9.61 -1.62
CA ASP A 252 -15.30 10.18 -2.77
C ASP A 252 -14.41 10.24 -4.00
N GLU A 253 -13.12 10.55 -3.85
CA GLU A 253 -12.15 10.51 -4.95
C GLU A 253 -11.93 9.08 -5.46
N ASN A 254 -11.72 8.09 -4.58
CA ASN A 254 -11.59 6.70 -4.99
C ASN A 254 -12.86 6.23 -5.72
N LEU A 255 -14.06 6.49 -5.16
CA LEU A 255 -15.32 6.16 -5.83
C LEU A 255 -15.48 6.86 -7.19
N LYS A 256 -14.97 8.08 -7.33
CA LYS A 256 -14.96 8.79 -8.61
C LYS A 256 -14.06 8.08 -9.62
N ILE A 257 -12.82 7.72 -9.23
CA ILE A 257 -11.90 6.96 -10.08
C ILE A 257 -12.55 5.65 -10.52
N LEU A 258 -13.10 4.86 -9.59
CA LEU A 258 -13.78 3.61 -9.90
C LEU A 258 -14.91 3.82 -10.92
N ARG A 259 -15.79 4.80 -10.69
CA ARG A 259 -16.92 5.09 -11.60
C ARG A 259 -16.45 5.53 -12.98
N ASP A 260 -15.43 6.37 -13.06
CA ASP A 260 -14.92 6.88 -14.34
C ASP A 260 -14.21 5.77 -15.13
N THR A 261 -13.42 4.93 -14.46
CA THR A 261 -12.74 3.79 -15.09
C THR A 261 -13.73 2.71 -15.53
N VAL A 262 -14.75 2.39 -14.72
CA VAL A 262 -15.82 1.46 -15.13
C VAL A 262 -16.56 1.99 -16.36
N LYS A 263 -16.93 3.28 -16.39
CA LYS A 263 -17.57 3.90 -17.55
C LYS A 263 -16.67 3.83 -18.78
N GLN A 264 -15.37 4.07 -18.62
CA GLN A 264 -14.40 3.96 -19.70
C GLN A 264 -14.33 2.53 -20.24
N MET A 265 -14.19 1.53 -19.38
CA MET A 265 -14.13 0.12 -19.75
C MET A 265 -15.36 -0.33 -20.53
N VAL A 266 -16.56 -0.04 -20.01
CA VAL A 266 -17.83 -0.40 -20.67
C VAL A 266 -17.99 0.30 -22.01
N LYS A 267 -17.53 1.56 -22.13
CA LYS A 267 -17.58 2.31 -23.38
C LYS A 267 -16.60 1.77 -24.42
N THR A 268 -15.39 1.40 -24.00
CA THR A 268 -14.32 0.96 -24.90
C THR A 268 -14.57 -0.47 -25.42
N PHE A 269 -15.17 -1.34 -24.61
CA PHE A 269 -15.46 -2.73 -24.97
C PHE A 269 -16.97 -3.02 -24.97
N PRO A 270 -17.75 -2.41 -25.87
CA PRO A 270 -19.19 -2.55 -25.88
C PRO A 270 -19.61 -4.01 -26.16
N GLY A 271 -20.45 -4.57 -25.29
CA GLY A 271 -20.99 -5.92 -25.44
C GLY A 271 -20.06 -7.06 -25.01
N VAL A 272 -18.81 -6.77 -24.62
CA VAL A 272 -17.88 -7.77 -24.09
C VAL A 272 -18.10 -7.92 -22.58
N PRO A 273 -18.32 -9.14 -22.04
CA PRO A 273 -18.42 -9.37 -20.60
C PRO A 273 -17.13 -8.99 -19.87
N ILE A 274 -17.26 -8.28 -18.74
CA ILE A 274 -16.14 -7.87 -17.88
C ILE A 274 -16.36 -8.45 -16.49
N PHE A 275 -15.35 -9.17 -15.99
CA PHE A 275 -15.35 -9.80 -14.67
C PHE A 275 -14.30 -9.10 -13.78
N PRO A 276 -14.72 -8.11 -12.97
CA PRO A 276 -13.81 -7.38 -12.11
C PRO A 276 -13.55 -8.10 -10.78
N SER A 277 -12.38 -7.87 -10.20
CA SER A 277 -12.11 -8.04 -8.77
C SER A 277 -11.62 -6.73 -8.17
N LEU A 278 -11.77 -6.60 -6.85
CA LEU A 278 -11.18 -5.49 -6.10
C LEU A 278 -9.71 -5.83 -5.82
N GLY A 279 -8.84 -4.87 -6.07
CA GLY A 279 -7.49 -4.84 -5.53
C GLY A 279 -7.48 -4.16 -4.15
N ASN A 280 -6.29 -3.85 -3.67
CA ASN A 280 -6.07 -3.31 -2.34
C ASN A 280 -6.04 -1.78 -2.30
N HIS A 281 -5.95 -1.11 -3.47
CA HIS A 281 -6.00 0.35 -3.60
C HIS A 281 -7.41 0.94 -3.75
N GLU A 282 -8.45 0.11 -3.93
CA GLU A 282 -9.82 0.60 -4.11
C GLU A 282 -10.37 1.34 -2.89
N SER A 283 -9.97 0.95 -1.68
CA SER A 283 -10.45 1.55 -0.43
C SER A 283 -9.66 2.82 -0.06
N ALA A 284 -10.34 3.73 0.64
CA ALA A 284 -9.70 4.84 1.34
C ALA A 284 -10.08 4.74 2.82
N PRO A 285 -9.13 4.51 3.73
CA PRO A 285 -7.71 4.29 3.45
C PRO A 285 -7.38 3.02 2.65
N VAL A 286 -6.18 2.95 2.06
CA VAL A 286 -5.63 1.77 1.35
C VAL A 286 -5.61 0.51 2.24
N ASN A 287 -5.79 -0.66 1.63
CA ASN A 287 -5.82 -2.00 2.28
C ASN A 287 -6.95 -2.20 3.31
N ARG A 288 -7.89 -1.26 3.40
CA ARG A 288 -9.06 -1.39 4.28
C ARG A 288 -10.16 -2.17 3.57
N ASN A 289 -9.96 -3.48 3.48
CA ASN A 289 -10.95 -4.42 2.96
C ASN A 289 -11.99 -4.73 4.04
N ILE A 290 -12.81 -3.74 4.41
CA ILE A 290 -13.99 -3.95 5.25
C ILE A 290 -15.21 -3.65 4.38
N THR A 291 -15.92 -4.72 4.02
CA THR A 291 -17.28 -4.70 3.47
C THR A 291 -18.29 -4.19 4.49
#